data_AF-A0A9D2N041-F1
#
_entry.id   AF-A0A9D2N041-F1
#
_cell.length_a   1.000
_cell.length_b   1.000
_cell.length_c   1.000
_cell.angle_alpha   90.00
_cell.angle_beta   90.00
_cell.angle_gamma   90.00
#
_symmetry.space_group_name_H-M   'P 1'
#
loop_
_entity.id
_entity.type
_entity.pdbx_description
1 polymer ?
#
loop_
_entity_poly.entity_id
_entity_poly.type
_entity_poly.pdbx_seq_one_letter_code
_entity_poly.pdbx_strand_id
1 'polypeptide(L)'
;MEEREFHSKVYWLTFIFSILVIWVHSGNAELFLGPGAGDGWVGRAERLLGSGLGQFAVPGFFAVSAYLFYRGFSMKDLERKWKSRIRSVLLPYALWNGLYYAGYVAATRLPAAAAVVGKPPVPLNWEECFRAVFFYAYNPVFWYLFQLILLTALAPVLYFTLKNVWTGAAAAGLLAVFLGFNKNFPVLNGDALFYYGFGAFAALHGRKWVEGRLSPARGAVWAVVLAAAFGGIYLMGRIGGLLYGSALALIFFRLTGVCAFVLAVRLLHLPAAAEFMKNNFFLYAMHFAWVRLINKSAALLLPPVPWSALGAFVLMPFVLVVLCTIFARLGRRFCPGIYGFLSGGR
;
A
#
# COMPACT_ATOMS: atom_id res chain seq x y z
N MET A 1 -6.89 19.39 15.53
CA MET A 1 -7.92 18.90 14.58
C MET A 1 -8.94 18.14 15.40
N GLU A 2 -10.23 18.24 15.09
CA GLU A 2 -11.23 17.39 15.76
C GLU A 2 -11.06 15.93 15.36
N GLU A 3 -11.45 15.00 16.23
CA GLU A 3 -11.25 13.56 16.01
C GLU A 3 -11.94 13.06 14.73
N ARG A 4 -13.16 13.54 14.47
CA ARG A 4 -13.92 13.21 13.25
C ARG A 4 -13.22 13.71 11.98
N GLU A 5 -12.69 14.93 12.02
CA GLU A 5 -11.95 15.51 10.90
C GLU A 5 -10.66 14.73 10.63
N PHE A 6 -9.93 14.35 11.69
CA PHE A 6 -8.73 13.52 11.60
C PHE A 6 -9.02 12.18 10.91
N HIS A 7 -10.03 11.45 11.39
CA HIS A 7 -10.41 10.18 10.77
C HIS A 7 -10.85 10.35 9.30
N SER A 8 -11.61 11.40 8.99
CA SER A 8 -12.00 11.71 7.62
C SER A 8 -10.78 11.91 6.70
N LYS A 9 -9.78 12.68 7.16
CA LYS A 9 -8.54 12.91 6.42
C LYS A 9 -7.71 11.63 6.26
N VAL A 10 -7.67 10.77 7.28
CA VAL A 10 -7.03 9.44 7.18
C VAL A 10 -7.73 8.57 6.12
N TYR A 11 -9.07 8.58 6.06
CA TYR A 11 -9.81 7.86 5.02
C TYR A 11 -9.52 8.39 3.62
N TRP A 12 -9.50 9.72 3.44
CA TRP A 12 -9.09 10.33 2.16
C TRP A 12 -7.69 9.90 1.75
N LEU A 13 -6.73 10.01 2.66
CA LEU A 13 -5.33 9.67 2.38
C LEU A 13 -5.17 8.19 2.01
N THR A 14 -5.75 7.29 2.79
CA THR A 14 -5.67 5.84 2.53
C THR A 14 -6.47 5.42 1.30
N PHE A 15 -7.55 6.12 0.98
CA PHE A 15 -8.30 5.91 -0.27
C PHE A 15 -7.48 6.33 -1.49
N ILE A 16 -6.83 7.50 -1.47
CA ILE A 16 -5.91 7.94 -2.52
C ILE A 16 -4.79 6.92 -2.73
N PHE A 17 -4.17 6.43 -1.65
CA PHE A 17 -3.17 5.37 -1.75
C PHE A 17 -3.74 4.06 -2.31
N SER A 18 -5.00 3.73 -2.03
CA SER A 18 -5.65 2.55 -2.62
C SER A 18 -5.81 2.69 -4.13
N ILE A 19 -6.22 3.87 -4.62
CA ILE A 19 -6.31 4.18 -6.05
C ILE A 19 -4.94 4.06 -6.72
N LEU A 20 -3.91 4.63 -6.10
CA LEU A 20 -2.53 4.57 -6.57
C LEU A 20 -2.01 3.13 -6.67
N VAL A 21 -2.27 2.27 -5.67
CA VAL A 21 -1.91 0.84 -5.73
C VAL A 21 -2.63 0.12 -6.87
N ILE A 22 -3.89 0.43 -7.13
CA ILE A 22 -4.61 -0.16 -8.27
C ILE A 22 -3.90 0.21 -9.57
N TRP A 23 -3.54 1.49 -9.77
CA TRP A 23 -2.79 1.91 -10.97
C TRP A 23 -1.42 1.24 -11.11
N VAL A 24 -0.69 1.00 -10.01
CA VAL A 24 0.58 0.22 -10.04
C VAL A 24 0.38 -1.14 -10.72
N HIS A 25 -0.78 -1.76 -10.53
CA HIS A 25 -1.08 -3.08 -11.08
C HIS A 25 -1.89 -3.06 -12.39
N SER A 26 -2.31 -1.88 -12.85
CA SER A 26 -3.24 -1.73 -13.98
C SER A 26 -2.57 -1.69 -15.34
N GLY A 27 -1.24 -1.53 -15.42
CA GLY A 27 -0.50 -1.40 -16.68
C GLY A 27 -0.85 -2.53 -17.66
N ASN A 28 -1.24 -2.15 -18.87
CA ASN A 28 -1.76 -3.09 -19.87
C ASN A 28 -1.32 -2.78 -21.31
N ALA A 29 -0.45 -1.78 -21.53
CA ALA A 29 0.00 -1.39 -22.87
C ALA A 29 0.48 -2.59 -23.71
N GLU A 30 1.37 -3.43 -23.16
CA GLU A 30 1.87 -4.62 -23.87
C GLU A 30 0.80 -5.68 -24.09
N LEU A 31 -0.17 -5.79 -23.18
CA LEU A 31 -1.27 -6.74 -23.29
C LEU A 31 -2.20 -6.39 -24.46
N PHE A 32 -2.39 -5.10 -24.73
CA PHE A 32 -3.26 -4.61 -25.82
C PHE A 32 -2.54 -4.44 -27.15
N LEU A 33 -1.29 -3.97 -27.11
CA LEU A 33 -0.57 -3.46 -28.29
C LEU A 33 0.61 -4.33 -28.70
N GLY A 34 0.89 -5.39 -27.93
CA GLY A 34 1.97 -6.33 -28.18
C GLY A 34 3.32 -5.92 -27.57
N PRO A 35 4.34 -6.77 -27.77
CA PRO A 35 5.67 -6.58 -27.19
C PRO A 35 6.30 -5.23 -27.57
N GLY A 36 6.97 -4.57 -26.63
CA GLY A 36 7.63 -3.28 -26.85
C GLY A 36 6.70 -2.06 -26.80
N ALA A 37 5.38 -2.25 -26.76
CA ALA A 37 4.44 -1.14 -26.62
C ALA A 37 4.53 -0.41 -25.27
N GLY A 38 5.17 -1.05 -24.28
CA GLY A 38 5.57 -0.40 -23.04
C GLY A 38 6.40 0.86 -23.28
N ASP A 39 7.25 0.93 -24.30
CA ASP A 39 8.08 2.11 -24.58
C ASP A 39 7.35 3.19 -25.39
N GLY A 40 6.17 2.85 -25.92
CA GLY A 40 5.25 3.77 -26.56
C GLY A 40 4.71 4.85 -25.62
N TRP A 41 3.97 5.81 -26.18
CA TRP A 41 3.40 6.90 -25.40
C TRP A 41 2.38 6.43 -24.35
N VAL A 42 1.61 5.36 -24.63
CA VAL A 42 0.67 4.75 -23.67
C VAL A 42 1.43 4.17 -22.48
N GLY A 43 2.42 3.29 -22.73
CA GLY A 43 3.19 2.69 -21.64
C GLY A 43 3.98 3.72 -20.83
N ARG A 44 4.44 4.83 -21.44
CA ARG A 44 5.00 5.98 -20.70
C ARG A 44 3.96 6.67 -19.81
N ALA A 45 2.73 6.88 -20.29
CA ALA A 45 1.65 7.44 -19.49
C ALA A 45 1.25 6.51 -18.32
N GLU A 46 1.14 5.20 -18.58
CA GLU A 46 0.90 4.19 -17.55
C GLU A 46 2.01 4.19 -16.49
N ARG A 47 3.28 4.25 -16.89
CA ARG A 47 4.42 4.33 -15.95
C ARG A 47 4.42 5.61 -15.13
N LEU A 48 4.02 6.75 -15.71
CA LEU A 48 3.93 8.01 -14.96
C LEU A 48 2.96 7.90 -13.79
N LEU A 49 1.79 7.30 -14.01
CA LEU A 49 0.76 7.12 -12.98
C LEU A 49 1.08 5.94 -12.05
N GLY A 50 1.37 4.77 -12.61
CA GLY A 50 1.65 3.54 -11.88
C GLY A 50 2.99 3.59 -11.14
N SER A 51 4.11 3.70 -11.85
CA SER A 51 5.44 3.69 -11.23
C SER A 51 5.86 5.05 -10.67
N GLY A 52 5.40 6.14 -11.28
CA GLY A 52 5.74 7.51 -10.87
C GLY A 52 5.00 7.95 -9.61
N LEU A 53 3.66 8.03 -9.66
CA LEU A 53 2.84 8.40 -8.49
C LEU A 53 2.55 7.20 -7.58
N GLY A 54 2.32 6.02 -8.15
CA GLY A 54 1.90 4.85 -7.37
C GLY A 54 2.92 4.36 -6.33
N GLN A 55 4.21 4.63 -6.54
CA GLN A 55 5.28 4.25 -5.62
C GLN A 55 5.18 4.89 -4.22
N PHE A 56 4.38 5.95 -4.04
CA PHE A 56 4.19 6.59 -2.74
C PHE A 56 3.18 5.86 -1.85
N ALA A 57 2.34 5.01 -2.44
CA ALA A 57 1.19 4.44 -1.74
C ALA A 57 1.59 3.45 -0.63
N VAL A 58 2.49 2.51 -0.91
CA VAL A 58 2.91 1.50 0.08
C VAL A 58 3.69 2.12 1.26
N PRO A 59 4.68 3.00 1.05
CA PRO A 59 5.30 3.78 2.13
C PRO A 59 4.26 4.57 2.95
N GLY A 60 3.29 5.16 2.27
CA GLY A 60 2.20 5.89 2.89
C GLY A 60 1.32 5.02 3.78
N PHE A 61 0.96 3.83 3.31
CA PHE A 61 0.22 2.85 4.10
C PHE A 61 0.99 2.38 5.34
N PHE A 62 2.30 2.15 5.25
CA PHE A 62 3.14 1.85 6.42
C PHE A 62 3.15 3.00 7.43
N ALA A 63 3.39 4.23 6.97
CA ALA A 63 3.45 5.41 7.83
C ALA A 63 2.10 5.67 8.53
N VAL A 64 0.98 5.59 7.80
CA VAL A 64 -0.37 5.76 8.38
C VAL A 64 -0.69 4.64 9.36
N SER A 65 -0.40 3.38 9.01
CA SER A 65 -0.65 2.24 9.89
C SER A 65 0.13 2.34 11.19
N ALA A 66 1.41 2.74 11.12
CA ALA A 66 2.24 3.01 12.29
C ALA A 66 1.68 4.16 13.11
N TYR A 67 1.37 5.30 12.47
CA TYR A 67 0.85 6.47 13.17
C TYR A 67 -0.40 6.12 13.98
N LEU A 68 -1.37 5.43 13.37
CA LEU A 68 -2.58 4.97 14.05
C LEU A 68 -2.31 3.93 15.15
N PHE A 69 -1.29 3.10 14.99
CA PHE A 69 -0.89 2.15 16.03
C PHE A 69 -0.27 2.85 17.25
N TYR A 70 0.65 3.80 17.04
CA TYR A 70 1.40 4.46 18.11
C TYR A 70 0.75 5.73 18.67
N ARG A 71 -0.31 6.25 18.03
CA ARG A 71 -1.06 7.41 18.54
C ARG A 71 -1.61 7.13 19.94
N GLY A 72 -1.06 7.84 20.92
CA GLY A 72 -1.40 7.68 22.34
C GLY A 72 -1.00 6.32 22.94
N PHE A 73 -0.03 5.62 22.34
CA PHE A 73 0.34 4.27 22.77
C PHE A 73 1.21 4.25 24.02
N SER A 74 0.88 3.33 24.92
CA SER A 74 1.72 2.89 26.04
C SER A 74 1.80 1.37 26.09
N MET A 75 2.75 0.81 26.83
CA MET A 75 2.87 -0.65 27.00
C MET A 75 1.62 -1.30 27.62
N LYS A 76 0.80 -0.54 28.36
CA LYS A 76 -0.48 -1.03 28.90
C LYS A 76 -1.50 -1.33 27.80
N ASP A 77 -1.33 -0.74 26.62
CA ASP A 77 -2.23 -0.91 25.48
C ASP A 77 -1.84 -2.07 24.55
N LEU A 78 -0.67 -2.67 24.76
CA LEU A 78 -0.05 -3.61 23.82
C LEU A 78 -0.98 -4.79 23.52
N GLU A 79 -1.43 -5.48 24.57
CA GLU A 79 -2.29 -6.67 24.44
C GLU A 79 -3.57 -6.35 23.67
N ARG A 80 -4.24 -5.25 24.04
CA ARG A 80 -5.46 -4.78 23.37
C ARG A 80 -5.20 -4.48 21.89
N LYS A 81 -4.11 -3.78 21.55
CA LYS A 81 -3.77 -3.43 20.17
C LYS A 81 -3.37 -4.67 19.36
N TRP A 82 -2.62 -5.61 19.93
CA TRP A 82 -2.30 -6.88 19.29
C TRP A 82 -3.55 -7.71 19.02
N LYS A 83 -4.45 -7.89 19.99
CA LYS A 83 -5.74 -8.58 19.79
C LYS A 83 -6.55 -7.95 18.65
N SER A 84 -6.58 -6.61 18.57
CA SER A 84 -7.22 -5.90 17.47
C SER A 84 -6.56 -6.16 16.10
N ARG A 85 -5.22 -6.23 16.04
CA ARG A 85 -4.48 -6.50 14.79
C ARG A 85 -4.52 -7.96 14.38
N ILE A 86 -4.63 -8.89 15.32
CA ILE A 86 -4.90 -10.30 15.00
C ILE A 86 -6.23 -10.39 14.23
N ARG A 87 -7.29 -9.77 14.74
CA ARG A 87 -8.62 -9.79 14.12
C ARG A 87 -8.70 -9.01 12.80
N SER A 88 -8.01 -7.88 12.71
CA SER A 88 -8.15 -6.96 11.58
C SER A 88 -7.05 -7.03 10.52
N VAL A 89 -5.99 -7.82 10.76
CA VAL A 89 -4.85 -7.97 9.84
C VAL A 89 -4.46 -9.43 9.69
N LEU A 90 -4.09 -10.13 10.78
CA LEU A 90 -3.53 -11.49 10.70
C LEU A 90 -4.55 -12.53 10.21
N LEU A 91 -5.74 -12.56 10.80
CA LEU A 91 -6.80 -13.49 10.38
C LEU A 91 -7.26 -13.21 8.95
N PRO A 92 -7.56 -11.96 8.55
CA PRO A 92 -7.86 -11.64 7.15
C PRO A 92 -6.71 -12.01 6.20
N TYR A 93 -5.46 -11.78 6.59
CA TYR A 93 -4.28 -12.15 5.81
C TYR A 93 -4.26 -13.67 5.53
N ALA A 94 -4.38 -14.49 6.57
CA ALA A 94 -4.40 -15.95 6.41
C ALA A 94 -5.58 -16.42 5.55
N LEU A 95 -6.77 -15.87 5.79
CA LEU A 95 -7.99 -16.20 5.06
C LEU A 95 -7.86 -15.87 3.57
N TRP A 96 -7.46 -14.66 3.22
CA TRP A 96 -7.29 -14.25 1.83
C TRP A 96 -6.20 -15.03 1.11
N ASN A 97 -5.07 -15.30 1.76
CA ASN A 97 -4.04 -16.15 1.17
C ASN A 97 -4.55 -17.57 0.89
N GLY A 98 -5.30 -18.15 1.84
CA GLY A 98 -5.98 -19.44 1.66
C GLY A 98 -6.98 -19.42 0.50
N LEU A 99 -7.79 -18.36 0.37
CA LEU A 99 -8.73 -18.19 -0.73
C LEU A 99 -8.05 -18.04 -2.09
N TYR A 100 -6.96 -17.28 -2.17
CA TYR A 100 -6.16 -17.16 -3.40
C TYR A 100 -5.58 -18.51 -3.80
N TYR A 101 -5.02 -19.25 -2.85
CA TYR A 101 -4.50 -20.59 -3.10
C TYR A 101 -5.58 -21.56 -3.61
N ALA A 102 -6.72 -21.63 -2.90
CA ALA A 102 -7.86 -22.43 -3.33
C ALA A 102 -8.36 -22.04 -4.73
N GLY A 103 -8.40 -20.72 -5.02
CA GLY A 103 -8.74 -20.20 -6.33
C GLY A 103 -7.79 -20.66 -7.43
N TYR A 104 -6.48 -20.61 -7.21
CA TYR A 104 -5.49 -21.11 -8.19
C TYR A 104 -5.52 -22.63 -8.34
N VAL A 105 -5.73 -23.38 -7.25
CA VAL A 105 -5.91 -24.84 -7.27
C VAL A 105 -7.09 -25.22 -8.15
N ALA A 106 -8.25 -24.55 -7.98
CA ALA A 106 -9.43 -24.78 -8.78
C ALA A 106 -9.23 -24.35 -10.24
N ALA A 107 -8.73 -23.14 -10.47
CA ALA A 107 -8.60 -22.58 -11.81
C ALA A 107 -7.62 -23.35 -12.71
N THR A 108 -6.58 -23.96 -12.15
CA THR A 108 -5.62 -24.78 -12.92
C THR A 108 -6.09 -26.21 -13.21
N ARG A 109 -7.25 -26.61 -12.67
CA ARG A 109 -7.86 -27.94 -12.88
C ARG A 109 -9.12 -27.90 -13.73
N LEU A 110 -9.72 -26.74 -13.92
CA LEU A 110 -10.88 -26.54 -14.80
C LEU A 110 -10.41 -26.18 -16.21
N PRO A 111 -10.73 -26.96 -17.26
CA PRO A 111 -10.19 -26.76 -18.61
C PRO A 111 -10.36 -25.31 -19.15
N ALA A 112 -11.55 -24.74 -18.99
CA ALA A 112 -11.84 -23.38 -19.43
C ALA A 112 -11.04 -22.30 -18.66
N ALA A 113 -10.82 -22.49 -17.37
CA ALA A 113 -10.07 -21.54 -16.55
C ALA A 113 -8.56 -21.71 -16.73
N ALA A 114 -8.08 -22.93 -16.96
CA ALA A 114 -6.67 -23.23 -17.19
C ALA A 114 -6.14 -22.51 -18.45
N ALA A 115 -6.96 -22.45 -19.52
CA ALA A 115 -6.65 -21.70 -20.73
C ALA A 115 -6.43 -20.19 -20.47
N VAL A 116 -7.18 -19.60 -19.53
CA VAL A 116 -7.07 -18.17 -19.17
C VAL A 116 -5.92 -17.92 -18.20
N VAL A 117 -5.70 -18.82 -17.23
CA VAL A 117 -4.64 -18.68 -16.22
C VAL A 117 -3.26 -18.93 -16.81
N GLY A 118 -3.13 -19.92 -17.70
CA GLY A 118 -1.87 -20.26 -18.37
C GLY A 118 -0.77 -20.73 -17.42
N LYS A 119 -1.14 -21.42 -16.33
CA LYS A 119 -0.19 -21.95 -15.33
C LYS A 119 -0.33 -23.47 -15.20
N PRO A 120 0.77 -24.17 -14.85
CA PRO A 120 0.69 -25.60 -14.53
C PRO A 120 -0.23 -25.84 -13.32
N PRO A 121 -0.74 -27.09 -13.15
CA PRO A 121 -1.54 -27.47 -12.00
C PRO A 121 -0.86 -27.12 -10.68
N VAL A 122 -1.54 -26.32 -9.85
CA VAL A 122 -1.00 -25.96 -8.52
C VAL A 122 -1.03 -27.19 -7.62
N PRO A 123 0.10 -27.58 -6.99
CA PRO A 123 0.13 -28.76 -6.12
C PRO A 123 -0.81 -28.59 -4.92
N LEU A 124 -1.53 -29.66 -4.58
CA LEU A 124 -2.41 -29.70 -3.41
C LEU A 124 -1.76 -30.58 -2.34
N ASN A 125 -0.89 -29.98 -1.54
CA ASN A 125 -0.21 -30.64 -0.42
C ASN A 125 -0.04 -29.67 0.76
N TRP A 126 0.36 -30.21 1.91
CA TRP A 126 0.49 -29.44 3.14
C TRP A 126 1.56 -28.34 3.07
N GLU A 127 2.69 -28.62 2.43
CA GLU A 127 3.80 -27.66 2.29
C GLU A 127 3.39 -26.44 1.49
N GLU A 128 2.75 -26.64 0.34
CA GLU A 128 2.26 -25.56 -0.52
C GLU A 128 1.13 -24.78 0.13
N CYS A 129 0.23 -25.46 0.87
CA CYS A 129 -0.80 -24.80 1.66
C CYS A 129 -0.18 -23.89 2.74
N PHE A 130 0.82 -24.39 3.46
CA PHE A 130 1.53 -23.63 4.49
C PHE A 130 2.24 -22.40 3.90
N ARG A 131 2.99 -22.58 2.80
CA ARG A 131 3.66 -21.49 2.08
C ARG A 131 2.66 -20.48 1.52
N ALA A 132 1.51 -20.93 1.04
CA ALA A 132 0.46 -20.04 0.60
C ALA A 132 -0.08 -19.17 1.73
N VAL A 133 -0.54 -19.79 2.82
CA VAL A 133 -1.25 -19.12 3.92
C VAL A 133 -0.33 -18.19 4.72
N PHE A 134 0.91 -18.60 5.01
CA PHE A 134 1.82 -17.88 5.89
C PHE A 134 2.89 -17.06 5.17
N PHE A 135 3.22 -17.41 3.92
CA PHE A 135 4.27 -16.77 3.12
C PHE A 135 3.77 -16.30 1.75
N TYR A 136 2.46 -16.05 1.63
CA TYR A 136 1.83 -15.37 0.51
C TYR A 136 2.20 -15.89 -0.89
N ALA A 137 2.59 -17.17 -1.01
CA ALA A 137 3.21 -17.73 -2.22
C ALA A 137 2.37 -17.55 -3.50
N TYR A 138 1.04 -17.52 -3.37
CA TYR A 138 0.09 -17.37 -4.48
C TYR A 138 -0.54 -15.97 -4.54
N ASN A 139 -0.22 -15.09 -3.61
CA ASN A 139 -0.80 -13.76 -3.50
C ASN A 139 0.31 -12.72 -3.25
N PRO A 140 1.10 -12.39 -4.28
CA PRO A 140 2.31 -11.60 -4.11
C PRO A 140 2.02 -10.23 -3.49
N VAL A 141 0.88 -9.60 -3.78
CA VAL A 141 0.54 -8.26 -3.26
C VAL A 141 0.38 -8.22 -1.73
N PHE A 142 0.16 -9.38 -1.08
CA PHE A 142 0.02 -9.49 0.39
C PHE A 142 1.35 -9.41 1.16
N TRP A 143 2.48 -9.29 0.46
CA TRP A 143 3.78 -8.99 1.08
C TRP A 143 3.69 -7.77 2.02
N TYR A 144 2.92 -6.75 1.66
CA TYR A 144 2.72 -5.56 2.49
C TYR A 144 2.09 -5.90 3.86
N LEU A 145 1.02 -6.70 3.88
CA LEU A 145 0.37 -7.12 5.12
C LEU A 145 1.28 -8.04 5.94
N PHE A 146 2.05 -8.91 5.29
CA PHE A 146 3.05 -9.74 5.94
C PHE A 146 4.08 -8.87 6.70
N GLN A 147 4.65 -7.86 6.04
CA GLN A 147 5.55 -6.90 6.67
C GLN A 147 4.87 -6.12 7.81
N LEU A 148 3.60 -5.73 7.63
CA LEU A 148 2.83 -5.04 8.68
C LEU A 148 2.59 -5.93 9.92
N ILE A 149 2.39 -7.24 9.74
CA ILE A 149 2.28 -8.21 10.84
C ILE A 149 3.58 -8.27 11.62
N LEU A 150 4.73 -8.39 10.93
CA LEU A 150 6.05 -8.40 11.56
C LEU A 150 6.31 -7.11 12.34
N LEU A 151 6.05 -5.96 11.73
CA LEU A 151 6.23 -4.65 12.35
C LEU A 151 5.29 -4.42 13.54
N THR A 152 4.09 -4.99 13.50
CA THR A 152 3.15 -4.97 14.63
C THR A 152 3.65 -5.86 15.78
N ALA A 153 4.21 -7.04 15.47
CA ALA A 153 4.82 -7.92 16.46
C ALA A 153 6.06 -7.28 17.10
N LEU A 154 6.84 -6.52 16.33
CA LEU A 154 7.99 -5.76 16.82
C LEU A 154 7.64 -4.51 17.64
N ALA A 155 6.35 -4.25 17.90
CA ALA A 155 5.91 -3.03 18.56
C ALA A 155 6.60 -2.71 19.91
N PRO A 156 6.87 -3.69 20.81
CA PRO A 156 7.58 -3.41 22.07
C PRO A 156 8.99 -2.87 21.82
N VAL A 157 9.74 -3.52 20.93
CA VAL A 157 11.12 -3.13 20.59
C VAL A 157 11.12 -1.74 19.96
N LEU A 158 10.26 -1.53 18.96
CA LEU A 158 10.12 -0.25 18.29
C LEU A 158 9.69 0.86 19.26
N TYR A 159 8.77 0.59 20.20
CA TYR A 159 8.34 1.56 21.18
C TYR A 159 9.49 2.00 22.09
N PHE A 160 10.24 1.07 22.68
CA PHE A 160 11.36 1.43 23.57
C PHE A 160 12.48 2.16 22.82
N THR A 161 12.74 1.79 21.57
CA THR A 161 13.71 2.49 20.72
C THR A 161 13.24 3.89 20.34
N LEU A 162 11.96 4.07 20.00
CA LEU A 162 11.43 5.33 19.47
C LEU A 162 10.85 6.27 20.53
N LYS A 163 10.62 5.83 21.77
CA LYS A 163 10.02 6.68 22.83
C LYS A 163 10.91 7.86 23.21
N ASN A 164 12.22 7.74 23.03
CA ASN A 164 13.17 8.82 23.26
C ASN A 164 13.62 9.37 21.90
N VAL A 165 13.65 10.70 21.76
CA VAL A 165 13.97 11.39 20.51
C VAL A 165 15.37 11.04 20.00
N TRP A 166 16.34 10.89 20.90
CA TRP A 166 17.74 10.63 20.57
C TRP A 166 17.96 9.18 20.14
N THR A 167 17.40 8.22 20.89
CA THR A 167 17.48 6.81 20.51
C THR A 167 16.73 6.54 19.21
N GLY A 168 15.60 7.23 18.99
CA GLY A 168 14.87 7.14 17.74
C GLY A 168 15.65 7.74 16.55
N ALA A 169 16.27 8.90 16.73
CA ALA A 169 17.12 9.52 15.71
C ALA A 169 18.35 8.66 15.39
N ALA A 170 19.02 8.12 16.42
CA ALA A 170 20.16 7.22 16.25
C ALA A 170 19.75 5.93 15.50
N ALA A 171 18.64 5.31 15.87
CA ALA A 171 18.14 4.12 15.18
C ALA A 171 17.77 4.41 13.71
N ALA A 172 17.13 5.55 13.43
CA ALA A 172 16.82 5.97 12.07
C ALA A 172 18.11 6.24 11.25
N GLY A 173 19.12 6.86 11.85
CA GLY A 173 20.43 7.08 11.22
C GLY A 173 21.16 5.76 10.92
N LEU A 174 21.22 4.83 11.88
CA LEU A 174 21.83 3.52 11.68
C LEU A 174 21.10 2.71 10.59
N LEU A 175 19.76 2.74 10.59
CA LEU A 175 18.97 2.10 9.55
C LEU A 175 19.21 2.75 8.19
N ALA A 176 19.31 4.08 8.13
CA ALA A 176 19.64 4.78 6.89
C ALA A 176 21.03 4.39 6.38
N VAL A 177 22.06 4.32 7.23
CA VAL A 177 23.40 3.85 6.80
C VAL A 177 23.35 2.41 6.28
N PHE A 178 22.66 1.51 6.99
CA PHE A 178 22.49 0.11 6.57
C PHE A 178 21.85 -0.01 5.18
N LEU A 179 20.77 0.74 4.94
CA LEU A 179 20.09 0.83 3.64
C LEU A 179 20.92 1.57 2.60
N GLY A 180 21.76 2.51 3.04
CA GLY A 180 22.74 3.23 2.24
C GLY A 180 23.70 2.30 1.51
N PHE A 181 24.15 1.26 2.22
CA PHE A 181 24.99 0.17 1.69
C PHE A 181 24.20 -0.94 0.97
N ASN A 182 22.92 -0.69 0.63
CA ASN A 182 22.04 -1.64 -0.04
C ASN A 182 21.94 -3.01 0.67
N LYS A 183 22.07 -3.02 2.00
CA LYS A 183 21.92 -4.23 2.80
C LYS A 183 20.44 -4.49 3.08
N ASN A 184 20.08 -5.76 3.19
CA ASN A 184 18.70 -6.21 3.43
C ASN A 184 18.68 -7.15 4.65
N PHE A 185 17.59 -7.10 5.42
CA PHE A 185 17.31 -8.16 6.38
C PHE A 185 16.70 -9.37 5.65
N PRO A 186 16.81 -10.58 6.21
CA PRO A 186 16.36 -11.79 5.52
C PRO A 186 14.83 -11.88 5.35
N VAL A 187 14.05 -11.33 6.29
CA VAL A 187 12.58 -11.47 6.30
C VAL A 187 11.88 -10.10 6.37
N LEU A 188 12.42 -9.16 7.15
CA LEU A 188 11.84 -7.83 7.33
C LEU A 188 12.37 -6.85 6.28
N ASN A 189 11.50 -6.21 5.52
CA ASN A 189 11.93 -5.21 4.56
C ASN A 189 12.43 -3.96 5.31
N GLY A 190 13.69 -3.57 5.07
CA GLY A 190 14.31 -2.46 5.80
C GLY A 190 13.69 -1.10 5.45
N ASP A 191 13.22 -0.91 4.22
CA ASP A 191 12.46 0.27 3.82
C ASP A 191 11.07 0.33 4.50
N ALA A 192 10.37 -0.80 4.59
CA ALA A 192 9.11 -0.90 5.35
C ALA A 192 9.32 -0.54 6.83
N LEU A 193 10.38 -1.04 7.45
CA LEU A 193 10.79 -0.65 8.81
C LEU A 193 11.06 0.85 8.91
N PHE A 194 11.72 1.44 7.90
CA PHE A 194 12.01 2.87 7.86
C PHE A 194 10.73 3.72 7.81
N TYR A 195 9.80 3.40 6.89
CA TYR A 195 8.54 4.15 6.75
C TYR A 195 7.61 3.95 7.95
N TYR A 196 7.51 2.73 8.47
CA TYR A 196 6.72 2.42 9.65
C TYR A 196 7.32 3.09 10.90
N GLY A 197 8.64 3.05 11.05
CA GLY A 197 9.36 3.75 12.11
C GLY A 197 9.15 5.26 12.06
N PHE A 198 9.19 5.87 10.86
CA PHE A 198 8.88 7.29 10.67
C PHE A 198 7.46 7.64 11.14
N GLY A 199 6.45 6.86 10.73
CA GLY A 199 5.07 7.07 11.17
C GLY A 199 4.88 6.88 12.69
N ALA A 200 5.56 5.90 13.28
CA ALA A 200 5.56 5.67 14.72
C ALA A 200 6.21 6.83 15.48
N PHE A 201 7.38 7.31 15.02
CA PHE A 201 8.08 8.44 15.60
C PHE A 201 7.26 9.73 15.52
N ALA A 202 6.59 9.96 14.38
CA ALA A 202 5.67 11.08 14.21
C ALA A 202 4.47 11.00 15.17
N ALA A 203 3.96 9.81 15.50
CA ALA A 203 2.88 9.67 16.49
C ALA A 203 3.34 9.92 17.94
N LEU A 204 4.58 9.53 18.27
CA LEU A 204 5.14 9.68 19.62
C LEU A 204 5.58 11.13 19.91
N HIS A 205 6.20 11.79 18.93
CA HIS A 205 6.84 13.11 19.13
C HIS A 205 6.22 14.23 18.27
N GLY A 206 5.63 13.86 17.13
CA GLY A 206 5.18 14.79 16.09
C GLY A 206 3.69 15.15 16.14
N ARG A 207 2.93 14.71 17.15
CA ARG A 207 1.46 14.84 17.16
C ARG A 207 0.97 16.27 16.94
N LYS A 208 1.61 17.26 17.58
CA LYS A 208 1.27 18.69 17.39
C LYS A 208 1.45 19.14 15.93
N TRP A 209 2.45 18.61 15.24
CA TRP A 209 2.72 18.93 13.84
C TRP A 209 1.76 18.23 12.88
N VAL A 210 1.41 16.98 13.16
CA VAL A 210 0.54 16.15 12.30
C VAL A 210 -0.95 16.49 12.48
N GLU A 211 -1.42 16.64 13.72
CA GLU A 211 -2.83 16.89 14.05
C GLU A 211 -3.16 18.37 14.34
N GLY A 212 -2.14 19.23 14.45
CA GLY A 212 -2.32 20.65 14.69
C GLY A 212 -3.02 21.38 13.54
N ARG A 213 -3.58 22.55 13.83
CA ARG A 213 -4.09 23.46 12.79
C ARG A 213 -2.92 23.91 11.91
N LEU A 214 -3.10 23.83 10.59
CA LEU A 214 -2.13 24.26 9.61
C LEU A 214 -2.72 25.45 8.83
N SER A 215 -2.11 26.62 8.95
CA SER A 215 -2.53 27.77 8.15
C SER A 215 -2.05 27.64 6.71
N PRO A 216 -2.74 28.25 5.73
CA PRO A 216 -2.31 28.22 4.33
C PRO A 216 -0.88 28.71 4.12
N ALA A 217 -0.46 29.78 4.81
CA ALA A 217 0.90 30.31 4.75
C ALA A 217 1.96 29.30 5.23
N ARG A 218 1.72 28.65 6.39
CA ARG A 218 2.62 27.57 6.86
C ARG A 218 2.60 26.37 5.93
N GLY A 219 1.45 26.07 5.34
CA GLY A 219 1.30 25.06 4.30
C GLY A 219 2.17 25.31 3.09
N ALA A 220 2.16 26.55 2.57
CA ALA A 220 2.99 26.96 1.44
C ALA A 220 4.48 26.81 1.75
N VAL A 221 4.92 27.21 2.96
CA VAL A 221 6.32 27.00 3.40
C VAL A 221 6.69 25.52 3.35
N TRP A 222 5.86 24.64 3.92
CA TRP A 222 6.12 23.20 3.87
C TRP A 222 6.09 22.64 2.45
N ALA A 223 5.23 23.15 1.58
CA ALA A 223 5.19 22.75 0.18
C ALA A 223 6.50 23.12 -0.55
N VAL A 224 7.04 24.32 -0.30
CA VAL A 224 8.35 24.74 -0.84
C VAL A 224 9.47 23.88 -0.28
N VAL A 225 9.47 23.59 1.03
CA VAL A 225 10.47 22.71 1.66
C VAL A 225 10.43 21.30 1.05
N LEU A 226 9.24 20.73 0.85
CA LEU A 226 9.10 19.41 0.23
C LEU A 226 9.49 19.42 -1.24
N ALA A 227 9.17 20.47 -1.99
CA ALA A 227 9.59 20.64 -3.38
C ALA A 227 11.11 20.75 -3.50
N ALA A 228 11.75 21.53 -2.62
CA ALA A 228 13.21 21.62 -2.53
C ALA A 228 13.83 20.28 -2.14
N ALA A 229 13.24 19.55 -1.19
CA ALA A 229 13.69 18.22 -0.80
C ALA A 229 13.60 17.22 -1.96
N PHE A 230 12.50 17.24 -2.72
CA PHE A 230 12.37 16.44 -3.94
C PHE A 230 13.47 16.75 -4.96
N GLY A 231 13.69 18.03 -5.26
CA GLY A 231 14.75 18.46 -6.17
C GLY A 231 16.14 18.04 -5.69
N GLY A 232 16.44 18.27 -4.41
CA GLY A 232 17.71 17.89 -3.79
C GLY A 232 17.95 16.38 -3.84
N ILE A 233 16.98 15.57 -3.41
CA ILE A 233 17.09 14.10 -3.43
C ILE A 233 17.24 13.60 -4.87
N TYR A 234 16.47 14.15 -5.81
CA TYR A 234 16.58 13.81 -7.22
C TYR A 234 17.98 14.08 -7.76
N LEU A 235 18.54 15.26 -7.51
CA LEU A 235 19.90 15.62 -7.93
C LEU A 235 20.96 14.74 -7.26
N MET A 236 20.85 14.49 -5.96
CA MET A 236 21.77 13.63 -5.20
C MET A 236 21.72 12.16 -5.66
N GLY A 237 20.61 11.71 -6.25
CA GLY A 237 20.45 10.37 -6.81
C GLY A 237 20.91 10.23 -8.27
N ARG A 238 21.35 11.31 -8.93
CA ARG A 238 21.92 11.26 -10.30
C ARG A 238 23.35 10.75 -10.28
N ILE A 239 23.85 10.31 -11.43
CA ILE A 239 25.24 9.86 -11.62
C ILE A 239 26.20 10.91 -11.03
N GLY A 240 27.08 10.48 -10.14
CA GLY A 240 28.05 11.34 -9.44
C GLY A 240 27.52 12.03 -8.17
N GLY A 241 26.23 11.88 -7.84
CA GLY A 241 25.64 12.39 -6.61
C GLY A 241 25.86 11.47 -5.40
N LEU A 242 25.74 12.03 -4.19
CA LEU A 242 26.00 11.31 -2.92
C LEU A 242 25.13 10.06 -2.72
N LEU A 243 23.89 10.07 -3.22
CA LEU A 243 22.95 8.96 -3.07
C LEU A 243 22.90 8.08 -4.33
N TYR A 244 23.78 8.32 -5.30
CA TYR A 244 23.82 7.54 -6.53
C TYR A 244 24.11 6.07 -6.25
N GLY A 245 23.32 5.18 -6.85
CA GLY A 245 23.42 3.73 -6.63
C GLY A 245 22.98 3.26 -5.24
N SER A 246 22.52 4.16 -4.37
CA SER A 246 22.00 3.82 -3.04
C SER A 246 20.47 3.73 -3.03
N ALA A 247 19.93 2.76 -2.30
CA ALA A 247 18.50 2.65 -2.03
C ALA A 247 17.94 3.90 -1.31
N LEU A 248 18.79 4.66 -0.59
CA LEU A 248 18.37 5.85 0.14
C LEU A 248 17.75 6.94 -0.73
N ALA A 249 18.25 7.13 -1.96
CA ALA A 249 17.66 8.12 -2.87
C ALA A 249 16.17 7.83 -3.08
N LEU A 250 15.84 6.57 -3.38
CA LEU A 250 14.47 6.13 -3.60
C LEU A 250 13.66 6.16 -2.30
N ILE A 251 14.26 5.78 -1.18
CA ILE A 251 13.57 5.74 0.11
C ILE A 251 13.16 7.14 0.55
N PHE A 252 14.08 8.10 0.52
CA PHE A 252 13.81 9.49 0.86
C PHE A 252 12.87 10.15 -0.15
N PHE A 253 13.03 9.88 -1.45
CA PHE A 253 12.10 10.39 -2.47
C PHE A 253 10.67 9.95 -2.18
N ARG A 254 10.47 8.67 -1.88
CA ARG A 254 9.16 8.12 -1.51
C ARG A 254 8.61 8.70 -0.22
N LEU A 255 9.45 8.85 0.80
CA LEU A 255 9.03 9.44 2.08
C LEU A 255 8.59 10.90 1.91
N THR A 256 9.34 11.70 1.14
CA THR A 256 8.99 13.08 0.79
C THR A 256 7.63 13.13 0.09
N GLY A 257 7.35 12.18 -0.82
CA GLY A 257 6.04 12.07 -1.45
C GLY A 257 4.92 11.74 -0.48
N VAL A 258 5.12 10.83 0.47
CA VAL A 258 4.14 10.56 1.54
C VAL A 258 3.86 11.83 2.34
N CYS A 259 4.90 12.58 2.74
CA CYS A 259 4.75 13.86 3.43
C CYS A 259 3.98 14.88 2.59
N ALA A 260 4.19 14.93 1.27
CA ALA A 260 3.45 15.79 0.35
C ALA A 260 1.96 15.42 0.27
N PHE A 261 1.61 14.13 0.22
CA PHE A 261 0.21 13.69 0.26
C PHE A 261 -0.46 14.05 1.60
N VAL A 262 0.24 13.85 2.73
CA VAL A 262 -0.26 14.26 4.05
C VAL A 262 -0.48 15.77 4.10
N LEU A 263 0.46 16.56 3.58
CA LEU A 263 0.34 18.01 3.51
C LEU A 263 -0.87 18.43 2.64
N ALA A 264 -1.02 17.84 1.46
CA ALA A 264 -2.10 18.13 0.53
C ALA A 264 -3.47 17.87 1.18
N VAL A 265 -3.69 16.68 1.76
CA VAL A 265 -4.96 16.33 2.44
C VAL A 265 -5.25 17.25 3.62
N ARG A 266 -4.22 17.82 4.27
CA ARG A 266 -4.41 18.76 5.37
C ARG A 266 -4.81 20.17 4.92
N LEU A 267 -4.32 20.61 3.77
CA LEU A 267 -4.59 21.94 3.21
C LEU A 267 -5.90 22.01 2.42
N LEU A 268 -6.31 20.89 1.83
CA LEU A 268 -7.55 20.81 1.07
C LEU A 268 -8.77 20.81 2.00
N HIS A 269 -9.79 21.58 1.63
CA HIS A 269 -11.11 21.55 2.25
C HIS A 269 -11.90 20.35 1.70
N LEU A 270 -11.59 19.16 2.22
CA LEU A 270 -12.23 17.91 1.80
C LEU A 270 -13.55 17.69 2.55
N PRO A 271 -14.60 17.21 1.87
CA PRO A 271 -15.83 16.82 2.54
C PRO A 271 -15.60 15.59 3.43
N ALA A 272 -16.60 15.25 4.26
CA ALA A 272 -16.57 14.02 5.04
C ALA A 272 -16.37 12.81 4.11
N ALA A 273 -15.44 11.91 4.48
CA ALA A 273 -15.14 10.73 3.68
C ALA A 273 -16.39 9.87 3.48
N ALA A 274 -16.68 9.56 2.22
CA ALA A 274 -17.83 8.76 1.82
C ALA A 274 -17.68 7.31 2.29
N GLU A 275 -18.79 6.57 2.35
CA GLU A 275 -18.77 5.22 2.92
C GLU A 275 -17.96 4.21 2.09
N PHE A 276 -17.99 4.33 0.75
CA PHE A 276 -17.19 3.46 -0.12
C PHE A 276 -15.69 3.61 0.13
N MET A 277 -15.24 4.77 0.59
CA MET A 277 -13.83 5.03 0.93
C MET A 277 -13.37 4.37 2.23
N LYS A 278 -14.30 3.83 3.02
CA LYS A 278 -13.97 3.15 4.27
C LYS A 278 -13.61 1.68 4.05
N ASN A 279 -13.98 1.12 2.89
CA ASN A 279 -13.71 -0.28 2.52
C ASN A 279 -12.26 -0.52 2.02
N ASN A 280 -11.29 0.31 2.41
CA ASN A 280 -9.92 0.28 1.85
C ASN A 280 -9.21 -1.07 2.03
N PHE A 281 -9.42 -1.76 3.17
CA PHE A 281 -8.83 -3.08 3.37
C PHE A 281 -9.40 -4.12 2.40
N PHE A 282 -10.73 -4.14 2.23
CA PHE A 282 -11.39 -5.08 1.33
C PHE A 282 -11.03 -4.79 -0.13
N LEU A 283 -10.97 -3.50 -0.51
CA LEU A 283 -10.48 -3.06 -1.82
C LEU A 283 -9.04 -3.56 -2.07
N TYR A 284 -8.15 -3.36 -1.10
CA TYR A 284 -6.78 -3.89 -1.15
C TYR A 284 -6.74 -5.42 -1.24
N ALA A 285 -7.63 -6.14 -0.57
CA ALA A 285 -7.58 -7.60 -0.61
C ALA A 285 -7.99 -8.17 -1.97
N MET A 286 -9.00 -7.56 -2.60
CA MET A 286 -9.53 -8.04 -3.87
C MET A 286 -8.78 -7.52 -5.11
N HIS A 287 -8.16 -6.33 -5.05
CA HIS A 287 -7.80 -5.59 -6.27
C HIS A 287 -6.99 -6.39 -7.29
N PHE A 288 -5.95 -7.10 -6.84
CA PHE A 288 -4.97 -7.69 -7.75
C PHE A 288 -5.56 -8.76 -8.67
N ALA A 289 -6.39 -9.67 -8.13
CA ALA A 289 -7.07 -10.67 -8.93
C ALA A 289 -8.01 -10.03 -9.96
N TRP A 290 -8.78 -9.02 -9.53
CA TRP A 290 -9.74 -8.33 -10.39
C TRP A 290 -9.08 -7.48 -11.47
N VAL A 291 -7.99 -6.76 -11.15
CA VAL A 291 -7.22 -6.01 -12.15
C VAL A 291 -6.70 -6.94 -13.25
N ARG A 292 -6.14 -8.10 -12.87
CA ARG A 292 -5.67 -9.09 -13.85
C ARG A 292 -6.78 -9.65 -14.71
N LEU A 293 -7.92 -9.99 -14.09
CA LEU A 293 -9.08 -10.51 -14.81
C LEU A 293 -9.61 -9.46 -15.79
N ILE A 294 -9.85 -8.24 -15.33
CA ILE A 294 -10.41 -7.15 -16.15
C ILE A 294 -9.45 -6.77 -17.28
N ASN A 295 -8.14 -6.65 -17.02
CA ASN A 295 -7.18 -6.36 -18.08
C ASN A 295 -7.18 -7.44 -19.17
N LYS A 296 -7.15 -8.73 -18.78
CA LYS A 296 -7.21 -9.85 -19.75
C LYS A 296 -8.52 -9.86 -20.53
N SER A 297 -9.65 -9.69 -19.86
CA SER A 297 -10.96 -9.63 -20.52
C SER A 297 -11.08 -8.43 -21.44
N ALA A 298 -10.59 -7.26 -21.03
CA ALA A 298 -10.64 -6.05 -21.84
C ALA A 298 -9.77 -6.17 -23.09
N ALA A 299 -8.57 -6.76 -22.98
CA ALA A 299 -7.71 -7.00 -24.13
C ALA A 299 -8.28 -8.02 -25.13
N LEU A 300 -9.13 -8.94 -24.67
CA LEU A 300 -9.84 -9.89 -25.53
C LEU A 300 -11.06 -9.27 -26.24
N LEU A 301 -11.74 -8.31 -25.60
CA LEU A 301 -13.03 -7.78 -26.05
C LEU A 301 -12.94 -6.44 -26.78
N LEU A 302 -11.93 -5.62 -26.46
CA LEU A 302 -11.78 -4.28 -27.01
C LEU A 302 -10.79 -4.27 -28.19
N PRO A 303 -10.90 -3.30 -29.13
CA PRO A 303 -9.94 -3.17 -30.21
C PRO A 303 -8.50 -2.98 -29.69
N PRO A 304 -7.48 -3.62 -30.30
CA PRO A 304 -6.08 -3.54 -29.90
C PRO A 304 -5.45 -2.20 -30.35
N VAL A 305 -5.97 -1.10 -29.82
CA VAL A 305 -5.57 0.27 -30.15
C VAL A 305 -5.16 1.05 -28.90
N PRO A 306 -4.26 2.05 -29.01
CA PRO A 306 -3.73 2.78 -27.86
C PRO A 306 -4.78 3.33 -26.89
N TRP A 307 -5.91 3.80 -27.42
CA TRP A 307 -7.00 4.37 -26.63
C TRP A 307 -7.77 3.33 -25.81
N SER A 308 -7.89 2.09 -26.29
CA SER A 308 -8.51 1.00 -25.50
C SER A 308 -7.64 0.64 -24.30
N ALA A 309 -6.31 0.54 -24.52
CA ALA A 309 -5.35 0.27 -23.46
C ALA A 309 -5.38 1.36 -22.38
N LEU A 310 -5.21 2.62 -22.81
CA LEU A 310 -5.23 3.77 -21.90
C LEU A 310 -6.57 3.91 -21.17
N GLY A 311 -7.69 3.73 -21.87
CA GLY A 311 -9.02 3.76 -21.28
C GLY A 311 -9.20 2.71 -20.20
N ALA A 312 -8.82 1.46 -20.48
CA ALA A 312 -8.86 0.36 -19.51
C ALA A 312 -7.96 0.64 -18.30
N PHE A 313 -6.77 1.23 -18.51
CA PHE A 313 -5.87 1.62 -17.43
C PHE A 313 -6.43 2.73 -16.54
N VAL A 314 -6.91 3.83 -17.14
CA VAL A 314 -7.42 5.01 -16.41
C VAL A 314 -8.69 4.68 -15.63
N LEU A 315 -9.59 3.89 -16.22
CA LEU A 315 -10.86 3.53 -15.59
C LEU A 315 -10.74 2.44 -14.52
N MET A 316 -9.63 1.70 -14.47
CA MET A 316 -9.47 0.54 -13.59
C MET A 316 -9.78 0.82 -12.10
N PRO A 317 -9.30 1.90 -11.47
CA PRO A 317 -9.61 2.15 -10.06
C PRO A 317 -11.09 2.43 -9.83
N PHE A 318 -11.77 3.10 -10.76
CA PHE A 318 -13.20 3.39 -10.64
C PHE A 318 -14.03 2.12 -10.72
N VAL A 319 -13.72 1.24 -11.69
CA VAL A 319 -14.36 -0.08 -11.82
C VAL A 319 -14.16 -0.88 -10.53
N LEU A 320 -12.93 -0.90 -9.99
CA LEU A 320 -12.60 -1.63 -8.77
C LEU A 320 -13.30 -1.08 -7.53
N VAL A 321 -13.44 0.24 -7.40
CA VAL A 321 -14.20 0.87 -6.31
C VAL A 321 -15.68 0.53 -6.40
N VAL A 322 -16.27 0.54 -7.60
CA VAL A 322 -17.67 0.12 -7.81
C VAL A 322 -17.86 -1.35 -7.45
N LEU A 323 -17.02 -2.24 -7.97
CA LEU A 323 -17.07 -3.68 -7.65
C LEU A 323 -16.89 -3.95 -6.16
N CYS A 324 -15.91 -3.31 -5.52
CA CYS A 324 -15.70 -3.37 -4.09
C CYS A 324 -16.94 -2.93 -3.31
N THR A 325 -17.58 -1.83 -3.72
CA THR A 325 -18.79 -1.33 -3.08
C THR A 325 -19.96 -2.31 -3.22
N ILE A 326 -20.12 -2.91 -4.40
CA ILE A 326 -21.16 -3.93 -4.65
C ILE A 326 -20.92 -5.14 -3.77
N PHE A 327 -19.71 -5.73 -3.81
CA PHE A 327 -19.38 -6.90 -2.99
C PHE A 327 -19.46 -6.62 -1.50
N ALA A 328 -19.06 -5.43 -1.04
CA ALA A 328 -19.21 -5.04 0.35
C ALA A 328 -20.69 -4.97 0.77
N ARG A 329 -21.56 -4.39 -0.07
CA ARG A 329 -23.01 -4.34 0.20
C ARG A 329 -23.64 -5.72 0.22
N LEU A 330 -23.31 -6.58 -0.76
CA LEU A 330 -23.80 -7.94 -0.84
C LEU A 330 -23.30 -8.79 0.34
N GLY A 331 -22.01 -8.69 0.67
CA GLY A 331 -21.39 -9.39 1.79
C GLY A 331 -22.02 -9.01 3.13
N ARG A 332 -22.26 -7.71 3.37
CA ARG A 332 -22.96 -7.24 4.57
C ARG A 332 -24.41 -7.71 4.65
N ARG A 333 -25.09 -7.86 3.51
CA ARG A 333 -26.50 -8.27 3.45
C ARG A 333 -26.69 -9.77 3.60
N PHE A 334 -25.89 -10.57 2.90
CA PHE A 334 -26.13 -12.02 2.77
C PHE A 334 -25.22 -12.87 3.67
N CYS A 335 -23.97 -12.42 3.90
CA CYS A 335 -22.98 -13.19 4.66
C CYS A 335 -22.18 -12.29 5.64
N PRO A 336 -22.84 -11.57 6.56
CA PRO A 336 -22.19 -10.53 7.37
C PRO A 336 -21.03 -11.06 8.23
N GLY A 337 -21.14 -12.30 8.74
CA GLY A 337 -20.05 -12.94 9.49
C GLY A 337 -18.80 -13.17 8.62
N ILE A 338 -18.99 -13.76 7.43
CA ILE A 338 -17.89 -14.01 6.47
C ILE A 338 -17.29 -12.69 6.00
N TYR A 339 -18.14 -11.71 5.65
CA TYR A 339 -17.67 -10.38 5.25
C TYR A 339 -16.85 -9.72 6.36
N GLY A 340 -17.28 -9.84 7.62
CA GLY A 340 -16.54 -9.32 8.77
C GLY A 340 -15.12 -9.91 8.88
N PHE A 341 -14.94 -11.20 8.61
CA PHE A 341 -13.60 -11.81 8.55
C PHE A 341 -12.81 -11.34 7.34
N LEU A 342 -13.44 -11.25 6.16
CA LEU A 342 -12.78 -10.81 4.93
C LEU A 342 -12.39 -9.33 4.95
N SER A 343 -13.11 -8.48 5.67
CA SER A 343 -12.81 -7.05 5.80
C SER A 343 -11.98 -6.71 7.03
N GLY A 344 -11.75 -7.68 7.93
CA GLY A 344 -11.08 -7.46 9.21
C GLY A 344 -11.91 -6.64 10.20
N GLY A 345 -13.24 -6.72 10.10
CA GLY A 345 -14.20 -5.96 10.90
C GLY A 345 -14.27 -4.48 10.56
N ARG A 346 -13.87 -4.10 9.34
CA ARG A 346 -13.84 -2.73 8.83
C ARG A 346 -14.87 -2.50 7.74
#